data_AF-A0A6A3CEG0-F1
#
_entry.id   AF-A0A6A3CEG0-F1
#
_cell.length_a   1.000
_cell.length_b   1.000
_cell.length_c   1.000
_cell.angle_alpha   90.00
_cell.angle_beta   90.00
_cell.angle_gamma   90.00
#
_symmetry.space_group_name_H-M   'P 1'
#
loop_
_entity.id
_entity.type
_entity.pdbx_description
1 polymer ?
#
loop_
_entity_poly.entity_id
_entity_poly.type
_entity_poly.pdbx_seq_one_letter_code
_entity_poly.pdbx_strand_id
1 'polypeptide(L)'
;MDRLVKADVKEVELVFIKGQKSSTTFTLTNLMHTMSVAVSLSTKNPSFFSFNKPFSIIPPLSSSSYTLLSRPSDQPPLTSPPDAITVKTTMVPLGKVNHDDIRRRYGSLLEQSNLSGCSGNQITALLQSAAVSGKADLVRTLIDGGGDVNHKDSNGRSLISLAVEAGNLDVLNVLISSGCEIDNAVDHVFHYAAAINSVDLMDALFRAYKNSISNDLVDFHGRTPIHVSAIHGCTQVIRFCLSVGASPEALDVDKCTPLHLAAKGGHLDAVECLLEASNYSKYALNKQGKTAFTLAVENDRSNVYGSLHLGDALSRAARIGDVNGIKSCIDEGADVNGKDQNGWTPLHRAAFKGQLESVRALLGYCGEINIVDDNGYTPLHCAVEAGHVEVALLLMGHGAKANLKSMKGTSMGVGLKSDCCKYHCCYRSCIVQPLCTDEKERA
;
A
#
# COMPACT_ATOMS: atom_id res chain seq x y z
N MET A 1 -46.05 -3.62 25.87
CA MET A 1 -46.23 -3.94 24.43
C MET A 1 -46.48 -5.44 24.23
N ASP A 2 -46.99 -6.16 25.24
CA ASP A 2 -46.79 -7.62 25.36
C ASP A 2 -47.81 -8.50 24.63
N ARG A 3 -48.63 -7.94 23.74
CA ARG A 3 -49.56 -8.76 22.93
C ARG A 3 -49.75 -8.16 21.53
N LEU A 4 -48.65 -7.89 20.82
CA LEU A 4 -48.74 -7.53 19.39
C LEU A 4 -49.29 -8.69 18.56
N VAL A 5 -48.98 -9.92 18.97
CA VAL A 5 -49.55 -11.15 18.40
C VAL A 5 -50.13 -12.03 19.49
N LYS A 6 -51.11 -12.84 19.11
CA LYS A 6 -51.72 -13.87 19.96
C LYS A 6 -51.60 -15.24 19.30
N ALA A 7 -51.14 -16.22 20.07
CA ALA A 7 -51.18 -17.63 19.68
C ALA A 7 -52.59 -18.20 19.89
N ASP A 8 -53.01 -19.08 18.98
CA ASP A 8 -54.26 -19.85 19.08
C ASP A 8 -54.23 -20.91 20.17
N VAL A 9 -53.04 -21.36 20.57
CA VAL A 9 -52.82 -22.39 21.59
C VAL A 9 -51.92 -21.89 22.72
N LYS A 10 -52.15 -22.42 23.94
CA LYS A 10 -51.30 -22.17 25.12
C LYS A 10 -50.21 -23.22 25.28
N GLU A 11 -50.51 -24.46 24.92
CA GLU A 11 -49.61 -25.61 24.97
C GLU A 11 -49.73 -26.34 23.63
N VAL A 12 -48.60 -26.83 23.13
CA VAL A 12 -48.52 -27.52 21.84
C VAL A 12 -48.13 -28.97 22.10
N GLU A 13 -49.07 -29.89 21.88
CA GLU A 13 -48.79 -31.32 22.00
C GLU A 13 -48.12 -31.84 20.72
N LEU A 14 -46.98 -32.51 20.89
CA LEU A 14 -46.25 -33.19 19.84
C LEU A 14 -46.41 -34.70 20.00
N VAL A 15 -47.10 -35.32 19.04
CA VAL A 15 -47.26 -36.77 19.01
C VAL A 15 -45.99 -37.39 18.43
N PHE A 16 -45.29 -38.19 19.23
CA PHE A 16 -44.05 -38.87 18.83
C PHE A 16 -44.35 -40.23 18.20
N ILE A 17 -43.89 -40.41 16.96
CA ILE A 17 -43.91 -41.69 16.25
C ILE A 17 -42.47 -42.17 16.11
N LYS A 18 -42.19 -43.38 16.59
CA LYS A 18 -40.84 -43.96 16.60
C LYS A 18 -40.21 -43.90 15.20
N GLY A 19 -39.04 -43.26 15.09
CA GLY A 19 -38.25 -43.19 13.85
C GLY A 19 -38.78 -42.22 12.78
N GLN A 20 -39.83 -41.43 13.05
CA GLN A 20 -40.37 -40.43 12.12
C GLN A 20 -40.17 -39.00 12.63
N LYS A 21 -40.21 -38.03 11.71
CA LYS A 21 -40.28 -36.61 12.07
C LYS A 21 -41.70 -36.31 12.55
N SER A 22 -41.82 -35.81 13.76
CA SER A 22 -43.10 -35.30 14.27
C SER A 22 -43.22 -33.82 13.95
N SER A 23 -44.43 -33.39 13.61
CA SER A 23 -44.71 -32.00 13.33
C SER A 23 -46.04 -31.59 13.93
N THR A 24 -46.11 -30.35 14.40
CA THR A 24 -47.35 -29.75 14.91
C THR A 24 -47.43 -28.31 14.43
N THR A 25 -48.65 -27.82 14.24
CA THR A 25 -48.90 -26.47 13.70
C THR A 25 -49.68 -25.63 14.67
N PHE A 26 -49.27 -24.38 14.81
CA PHE A 26 -50.00 -23.35 15.56
C PHE A 26 -50.09 -22.07 14.72
N THR A 27 -51.03 -21.20 15.06
CA THR A 27 -51.25 -19.95 14.35
C THR A 27 -51.00 -18.75 15.26
N LEU A 28 -50.31 -17.74 14.72
CA LEU A 28 -50.16 -16.44 15.36
C LEU A 28 -51.00 -15.42 14.61
N THR A 29 -51.76 -14.62 15.37
CA THR A 29 -52.64 -13.58 14.83
C THR A 29 -52.13 -12.21 15.23
N ASN A 30 -51.95 -11.32 14.25
CA ASN A 30 -51.60 -9.92 14.48
C ASN A 30 -52.84 -9.17 15.01
N LEU A 31 -52.72 -8.58 16.20
CA LEU A 31 -53.80 -7.85 16.85
C LEU A 31 -53.84 -6.36 16.45
N MET A 32 -52.91 -5.90 15.60
CA MET A 32 -52.80 -4.51 15.19
C MET A 32 -53.65 -4.22 13.95
N HIS A 33 -54.36 -3.09 13.98
CA HIS A 33 -55.24 -2.65 12.89
C HIS A 33 -54.52 -1.92 11.76
N THR A 34 -53.38 -1.28 12.03
CA THR A 34 -52.75 -0.31 11.12
C THR A 34 -51.33 -0.67 10.70
N MET A 35 -50.68 -1.64 11.36
CA MET A 35 -49.29 -1.97 11.11
C MET A 35 -49.04 -3.47 11.03
N SER A 36 -48.10 -3.85 10.16
CA SER A 36 -47.60 -5.23 10.09
C SER A 36 -46.69 -5.51 11.28
N VAL A 37 -46.71 -6.75 11.75
CA VAL A 37 -45.85 -7.21 12.85
C VAL A 37 -44.87 -8.24 12.30
N ALA A 38 -43.58 -7.96 12.44
CA ALA A 38 -42.53 -8.95 12.20
C ALA A 38 -42.46 -9.90 13.40
N VAL A 39 -42.42 -11.19 13.13
CA VAL A 39 -42.40 -12.25 14.13
C VAL A 39 -41.19 -13.15 13.92
N SER A 40 -40.47 -13.45 15.00
CA SER A 40 -39.41 -14.46 15.04
C SER A 40 -39.69 -15.49 16.13
N LEU A 41 -39.53 -16.77 15.76
CA LEU A 41 -39.75 -17.93 16.60
C LEU A 41 -38.42 -18.56 16.98
N SER A 42 -38.25 -18.82 18.28
CA SER A 42 -37.11 -19.56 18.80
C SER A 42 -37.55 -20.57 19.85
N THR A 43 -36.81 -21.67 19.96
CA THR A 43 -37.00 -22.75 20.95
C THR A 43 -35.79 -22.75 21.90
N LYS A 44 -35.96 -23.23 23.15
CA LYS A 44 -34.82 -23.43 24.05
C LYS A 44 -33.97 -24.64 23.65
N ASN A 45 -34.49 -25.53 22.81
CA ASN A 45 -33.82 -26.75 22.34
C ASN A 45 -33.70 -26.79 20.79
N PRO A 46 -32.91 -25.87 20.18
CA PRO A 46 -32.76 -25.79 18.72
C PRO A 46 -32.10 -27.03 18.09
N SER A 47 -31.38 -27.82 18.89
CA SER A 47 -30.78 -29.08 18.44
C SER A 47 -31.81 -30.17 18.15
N PHE A 48 -33.01 -30.07 18.69
CA PHE A 48 -34.05 -31.10 18.56
C PHE A 48 -35.30 -30.58 17.83
N PHE A 49 -35.63 -29.29 18.00
CA PHE A 49 -36.79 -28.66 17.39
C PHE A 49 -36.37 -27.58 16.38
N SER A 50 -37.11 -27.48 15.28
CA SER A 50 -36.90 -26.49 14.22
C SER A 50 -38.24 -25.98 13.68
N PHE A 51 -38.25 -24.85 13.00
CA PHE A 51 -39.46 -24.28 12.40
C PHE A 51 -39.38 -24.29 10.88
N ASN A 52 -40.50 -24.48 10.20
CA ASN A 52 -40.58 -24.39 8.73
C ASN A 52 -40.26 -22.97 8.21
N LYS A 53 -40.67 -21.95 8.97
CA LYS A 53 -40.44 -20.52 8.68
C LYS A 53 -40.23 -19.81 10.02
N PRO A 54 -38.97 -19.68 10.51
CA PRO A 54 -38.67 -19.10 11.81
C PRO A 54 -38.94 -17.59 11.86
N PHE A 55 -38.98 -16.93 10.70
CA PHE A 55 -39.29 -15.50 10.56
C PHE A 55 -40.43 -15.29 9.56
N SER A 56 -41.37 -14.41 9.88
CA SER A 56 -42.32 -13.89 8.90
C SER A 56 -42.91 -12.54 9.32
N ILE A 57 -43.52 -11.86 8.36
CA ILE A 57 -44.25 -10.60 8.59
C ILE A 57 -45.73 -10.92 8.50
N ILE A 58 -46.49 -10.57 9.55
CA ILE A 58 -47.93 -10.76 9.61
C ILE A 58 -48.62 -9.41 9.34
N PRO A 59 -49.34 -9.24 8.21
CA PRO A 59 -50.12 -8.04 7.91
C PRO A 59 -51.12 -7.66 9.03
N PRO A 60 -51.62 -6.41 9.05
CA PRO A 60 -52.64 -5.98 10.02
C PRO A 60 -53.87 -6.91 9.99
N LEU A 61 -54.38 -7.28 11.16
CA LEU A 61 -55.57 -8.14 11.33
C LEU A 61 -55.53 -9.47 10.55
N SER A 62 -54.33 -10.01 10.33
CA SER A 62 -54.14 -11.29 9.65
C SER A 62 -53.47 -12.31 10.55
N SER A 63 -53.51 -13.58 10.13
CA SER A 63 -52.91 -14.71 10.84
C SER A 63 -51.93 -15.44 9.96
N SER A 64 -50.93 -16.09 10.58
CA SER A 64 -49.95 -16.92 9.89
C SER A 64 -49.69 -18.21 10.67
N SER A 65 -49.59 -19.32 9.94
CA SER A 65 -49.35 -20.65 10.50
C SER A 65 -47.87 -21.00 10.49
N TYR A 66 -47.42 -21.60 11.59
CA TYR A 66 -46.05 -22.06 11.81
C TYR A 66 -46.06 -23.54 12.19
N THR A 67 -45.09 -24.28 11.67
CA THR A 67 -44.93 -25.71 11.92
C THR A 67 -43.67 -25.93 12.73
N LEU A 68 -43.83 -26.45 13.94
CA LEU A 68 -42.73 -26.97 14.75
C LEU A 68 -42.41 -28.39 14.28
N LEU A 69 -41.15 -28.63 13.94
CA LEU A 69 -40.61 -29.87 13.39
C LEU A 69 -39.63 -30.47 14.41
N SER A 70 -39.81 -31.74 14.77
CA SER A 70 -38.82 -32.48 15.55
C SER A 70 -37.81 -33.22 14.65
N ARG A 71 -36.64 -33.50 15.20
CA ARG A 71 -35.72 -34.48 14.61
C ARG A 71 -36.27 -35.91 14.80
N PRO A 72 -35.97 -36.84 13.87
CA PRO A 72 -36.28 -38.26 14.06
C PRO A 72 -35.65 -38.77 15.35
N SER A 73 -36.44 -39.40 16.22
CA SER A 73 -35.98 -39.96 17.49
C SER A 73 -36.77 -41.22 17.84
N ASP A 74 -36.14 -42.16 18.53
CA ASP A 74 -36.78 -43.38 19.03
C ASP A 74 -37.49 -43.17 20.38
N GLN A 75 -37.20 -42.08 21.08
CA GLN A 75 -37.80 -41.71 22.37
C GLN A 75 -38.19 -40.23 22.40
N PRO A 76 -39.27 -39.85 23.14
CA PRO A 76 -39.61 -38.45 23.33
C PRO A 76 -38.49 -37.73 24.10
N PRO A 77 -38.12 -36.50 23.74
CA PRO A 77 -37.16 -35.72 24.50
C PRO A 77 -37.75 -35.44 25.89
N LEU A 78 -37.12 -35.97 26.94
CA LEU A 78 -37.48 -35.65 28.32
C LEU A 78 -36.97 -34.23 28.66
N THR A 79 -37.67 -33.19 28.20
CA THR A 79 -37.40 -31.83 28.65
C THR A 79 -38.13 -31.57 29.95
N SER A 80 -37.41 -31.64 31.07
CA SER A 80 -37.88 -31.12 32.37
C SER A 80 -37.01 -29.92 32.76
N PRO A 81 -37.53 -28.68 32.77
CA PRO A 81 -38.91 -28.29 32.45
C PRO A 81 -39.26 -28.38 30.94
N PRO A 82 -40.55 -28.33 30.56
CA PRO A 82 -40.99 -28.36 29.15
C PRO A 82 -40.28 -27.31 28.28
N ASP A 83 -40.02 -27.66 27.02
CA ASP A 83 -39.47 -26.70 26.06
C ASP A 83 -40.41 -25.50 25.89
N ALA A 84 -39.84 -24.29 25.81
CA ALA A 84 -40.62 -23.07 25.69
C ALA A 84 -40.32 -22.40 24.34
N ILE A 85 -41.39 -22.12 23.58
CA ILE A 85 -41.29 -21.35 22.35
C ILE A 85 -41.31 -19.86 22.72
N THR A 86 -40.24 -19.15 22.39
CA THR A 86 -40.15 -17.71 22.57
C THR A 86 -40.52 -17.03 21.26
N VAL A 87 -41.60 -16.23 21.31
CA VAL A 87 -42.08 -15.43 20.18
C VAL A 87 -41.62 -13.99 20.38
N LYS A 88 -40.75 -13.48 19.51
CA LYS A 88 -40.33 -12.07 19.51
C LYS A 88 -41.10 -11.31 18.43
N THR A 89 -41.60 -10.13 18.77
CA THR A 89 -42.41 -9.31 17.85
C THR A 89 -41.96 -7.87 17.78
N THR A 90 -42.02 -7.25 16.60
CA THR A 90 -41.72 -5.82 16.41
C THR A 90 -42.62 -5.21 15.33
N MET A 91 -42.97 -3.92 15.51
CA MET A 91 -43.82 -3.15 14.58
C MET A 91 -43.03 -2.71 13.35
N VAL A 92 -43.61 -2.85 12.15
CA VAL A 92 -42.93 -2.51 10.89
C VAL A 92 -43.69 -1.46 10.07
N PRO A 93 -43.07 -0.29 9.84
CA PRO A 93 -43.19 0.62 8.72
C PRO A 93 -43.84 0.14 7.41
N LEU A 94 -45.10 0.46 7.08
CA LEU A 94 -45.56 0.26 5.69
C LEU A 94 -45.13 1.46 4.83
N GLY A 95 -43.97 1.36 4.18
CA GLY A 95 -43.48 2.37 3.23
C GLY A 95 -42.17 1.97 2.54
N LYS A 96 -42.26 1.40 1.33
CA LYS A 96 -41.16 1.10 0.38
C LYS A 96 -39.90 0.44 0.98
N VAL A 97 -40.05 -0.67 1.70
CA VAL A 97 -38.89 -1.50 2.11
C VAL A 97 -39.03 -2.87 1.46
N ASN A 98 -38.02 -3.30 0.69
CA ASN A 98 -37.99 -4.60 0.03
C ASN A 98 -37.93 -5.74 1.08
N HIS A 99 -38.45 -6.94 0.79
CA HIS A 99 -38.42 -8.07 1.72
C HIS A 99 -37.01 -8.40 2.22
N ASP A 100 -36.01 -8.26 1.35
CA ASP A 100 -34.60 -8.46 1.70
C ASP A 100 -34.05 -7.36 2.62
N ASP A 101 -34.49 -6.11 2.46
CA ASP A 101 -34.09 -4.99 3.33
C ASP A 101 -34.75 -5.09 4.72
N ILE A 102 -35.98 -5.61 4.80
CA ILE A 102 -36.65 -5.90 6.07
C ILE A 102 -35.94 -7.06 6.77
N ARG A 103 -35.60 -8.13 6.04
CA ARG A 103 -34.81 -9.24 6.56
C ARG A 103 -33.44 -8.77 7.06
N ARG A 104 -32.77 -7.86 6.33
CA ARG A 104 -31.47 -7.33 6.76
C ARG A 104 -31.57 -6.41 7.98
N ARG A 105 -32.53 -5.48 8.01
CA ARG A 105 -32.70 -4.51 9.12
C ARG A 105 -33.34 -5.08 10.38
N TYR A 106 -34.35 -5.92 10.22
CA TYR A 106 -35.15 -6.44 11.33
C TYR A 106 -34.88 -7.91 11.61
N GLY A 107 -34.38 -8.67 10.62
CA GLY A 107 -33.82 -9.99 10.85
C GLY A 107 -32.57 -9.90 11.74
N SER A 108 -31.67 -8.93 11.60
CA SER A 108 -30.55 -8.76 12.54
C SER A 108 -30.97 -8.51 14.00
N LEU A 109 -32.06 -7.75 14.22
CA LEU A 109 -32.67 -7.54 15.54
C LEU A 109 -33.34 -8.80 16.12
N LEU A 110 -33.76 -9.73 15.27
CA LEU A 110 -34.56 -10.91 15.64
C LEU A 110 -33.81 -12.26 15.52
N GLU A 111 -32.73 -12.33 14.73
CA GLU A 111 -31.80 -13.43 14.48
C GLU A 111 -30.57 -13.39 15.42
N GLN A 112 -30.64 -12.63 16.52
CA GLN A 112 -29.74 -12.71 17.69
C GLN A 112 -29.66 -14.11 18.34
N SER A 113 -30.01 -15.19 17.63
CA SER A 113 -30.16 -16.55 18.14
C SER A 113 -29.52 -17.66 17.28
N ASN A 114 -28.78 -17.36 16.20
CA ASN A 114 -27.84 -18.36 15.63
C ASN A 114 -26.48 -18.39 16.36
N LEU A 115 -26.23 -17.42 17.25
CA LEU A 115 -25.18 -17.43 18.28
C LEU A 115 -25.84 -17.57 19.67
N SER A 116 -26.81 -18.49 19.79
CA SER A 116 -27.58 -18.68 21.03
C SER A 116 -26.67 -19.03 22.21
N GLY A 117 -26.36 -18.02 23.03
CA GLY A 117 -25.50 -18.16 24.21
C GLY A 117 -24.34 -17.17 24.26
N CYS A 118 -23.98 -16.52 23.15
CA CYS A 118 -22.92 -15.53 23.15
C CYS A 118 -23.46 -14.15 23.54
N SER A 119 -22.86 -13.53 24.56
CA SER A 119 -23.12 -12.11 24.85
C SER A 119 -22.56 -11.23 23.73
N GLY A 120 -23.09 -10.02 23.54
CA GLY A 120 -22.57 -9.09 22.53
C GLY A 120 -21.05 -8.91 22.63
N ASN A 121 -20.51 -8.87 23.85
CA ASN A 121 -19.07 -8.80 24.10
C ASN A 121 -18.29 -10.03 23.60
N GLN A 122 -18.87 -11.24 23.69
CA GLN A 122 -18.25 -12.45 23.15
C GLN A 122 -18.25 -12.47 21.62
N ILE A 123 -19.34 -11.99 21.00
CA ILE A 123 -19.42 -11.85 19.54
C ILE A 123 -18.39 -10.84 19.05
N THR A 124 -18.25 -9.71 19.74
CA THR A 124 -17.25 -8.68 19.44
C THR A 124 -15.81 -9.21 19.63
N ALA A 125 -15.53 -9.97 20.68
CA ALA A 125 -14.21 -10.60 20.87
C ALA A 125 -13.89 -11.64 19.78
N LEU A 126 -14.89 -12.43 19.36
CA LEU A 126 -14.76 -13.35 18.23
C LEU A 126 -14.57 -12.59 16.91
N LEU A 127 -15.22 -11.45 16.75
CA LEU A 127 -15.11 -10.60 15.56
C LEU A 127 -13.70 -10.02 15.43
N GLN A 128 -13.11 -9.51 16.53
CA GLN A 128 -11.69 -9.12 16.58
C GLN A 128 -10.77 -10.26 16.16
N SER A 129 -10.97 -11.44 16.75
CA SER A 129 -10.14 -12.62 16.44
C SER A 129 -10.30 -13.07 14.99
N ALA A 130 -11.52 -13.03 14.46
CA ALA A 130 -11.83 -13.37 13.07
C ALA A 130 -11.16 -12.39 12.10
N ALA A 131 -11.19 -11.09 12.41
CA ALA A 131 -10.57 -10.05 11.60
C ALA A 131 -9.05 -10.21 11.51
N VAL A 132 -8.37 -10.47 12.63
CA VAL A 132 -6.92 -10.75 12.66
C VAL A 132 -6.59 -12.05 11.91
N SER A 133 -7.42 -13.08 12.04
CA SER A 133 -7.19 -14.38 11.38
C SER A 133 -7.49 -14.42 9.88
N GLY A 134 -7.98 -13.32 9.29
CA GLY A 134 -8.27 -13.23 7.86
C GLY A 134 -9.54 -13.96 7.40
N LYS A 135 -10.40 -14.39 8.33
CA LYS A 135 -11.59 -15.18 8.01
C LYS A 135 -12.77 -14.28 7.60
N ALA A 136 -12.73 -13.73 6.38
CA ALA A 136 -13.72 -12.77 5.89
C ALA A 136 -15.18 -13.25 6.00
N ASP A 137 -15.46 -14.53 5.71
CA ASP A 137 -16.82 -15.09 5.83
C ASP A 137 -17.30 -15.15 7.29
N LEU A 138 -16.39 -15.47 8.20
CA LEU A 138 -16.70 -15.47 9.63
C LEU A 138 -16.92 -14.04 10.13
N VAL A 139 -16.12 -13.08 9.67
CA VAL A 139 -16.30 -11.65 9.97
C VAL A 139 -17.68 -11.19 9.51
N ARG A 140 -18.11 -11.50 8.27
CA ARG A 140 -19.47 -11.20 7.77
C ARG A 140 -20.54 -11.78 8.69
N THR A 141 -20.42 -13.07 9.00
CA THR A 141 -21.39 -13.79 9.85
C THR A 141 -21.47 -13.19 11.25
N LEU A 142 -20.35 -12.76 11.83
CA LEU A 142 -20.30 -12.16 13.17
C LEU A 142 -20.85 -10.73 13.18
N ILE A 143 -20.62 -9.94 12.14
CA ILE A 143 -21.22 -8.60 11.97
C ILE A 143 -22.73 -8.74 11.81
N ASP A 144 -23.19 -9.66 10.95
CA ASP A 144 -24.62 -9.97 10.77
C ASP A 144 -25.26 -10.47 12.07
N GLY A 145 -24.48 -11.17 12.90
CA GLY A 145 -24.85 -11.64 14.24
C GLY A 145 -24.90 -10.56 15.33
N GLY A 146 -24.66 -9.29 15.00
CA GLY A 146 -24.71 -8.15 15.92
C GLY A 146 -23.38 -7.85 16.62
N GLY A 147 -22.26 -8.33 16.07
CA GLY A 147 -20.92 -7.92 16.52
C GLY A 147 -20.69 -6.44 16.30
N ASP A 148 -20.09 -5.78 17.29
CA ASP A 148 -19.80 -4.35 17.20
C ASP A 148 -18.57 -4.10 16.30
N VAL A 149 -18.83 -3.60 15.09
CA VAL A 149 -17.80 -3.30 14.09
C VAL A 149 -16.93 -2.10 14.46
N ASN A 150 -17.42 -1.20 15.33
CA ASN A 150 -16.71 -0.01 15.78
C ASN A 150 -16.10 -0.19 17.17
N HIS A 151 -16.07 -1.44 17.66
CA HIS A 151 -15.39 -1.76 18.89
C HIS A 151 -13.89 -1.48 18.77
N LYS A 152 -13.35 -0.78 19.78
CA LYS A 152 -11.94 -0.47 19.90
C LYS A 152 -11.25 -1.47 20.82
N ASP A 153 -10.03 -1.89 20.46
CA ASP A 153 -9.22 -2.75 21.32
C ASP A 153 -8.76 -2.03 22.60
N SER A 154 -8.00 -2.71 23.45
CA SER A 154 -7.46 -2.12 24.69
C SER A 154 -6.56 -0.92 24.46
N ASN A 155 -6.02 -0.76 23.26
CA ASN A 155 -5.15 0.34 22.84
C ASN A 155 -5.93 1.44 22.10
N GLY A 156 -7.26 1.32 22.01
CA GLY A 156 -8.13 2.27 21.32
C GLY A 156 -8.19 2.09 19.81
N ARG A 157 -7.59 1.03 19.26
CA ARG A 157 -7.50 0.82 17.82
C ARG A 157 -8.77 0.16 17.26
N SER A 158 -9.20 0.59 16.08
CA SER A 158 -10.36 0.07 15.36
C SER A 158 -10.11 -1.32 14.80
N LEU A 159 -11.18 -2.03 14.45
CA LEU A 159 -11.10 -3.34 13.83
C LEU A 159 -10.38 -3.33 12.47
N ILE A 160 -10.49 -2.21 11.73
CA ILE A 160 -9.76 -2.00 10.48
C ILE A 160 -8.26 -1.99 10.72
N SER A 161 -7.77 -1.30 11.76
CA SER A 161 -6.34 -1.28 12.06
C SER A 161 -5.77 -2.69 12.26
N LEU A 162 -6.51 -3.57 12.94
CA LEU A 162 -6.13 -4.96 13.19
C LEU A 162 -6.12 -5.78 11.90
N ALA A 163 -7.12 -5.58 11.03
CA ALA A 163 -7.19 -6.25 9.74
C ALA A 163 -6.06 -5.83 8.80
N VAL A 164 -5.71 -4.54 8.81
CA VAL A 164 -4.62 -3.97 7.99
C VAL A 164 -3.26 -4.44 8.52
N GLU A 165 -3.03 -4.40 9.84
CA GLU A 165 -1.81 -4.92 10.46
C GLU A 165 -1.61 -6.41 10.14
N ALA A 166 -2.69 -7.19 10.10
CA ALA A 166 -2.67 -8.60 9.71
C ALA A 166 -2.56 -8.84 8.19
N GLY A 167 -2.67 -7.80 7.35
CA GLY A 167 -2.55 -7.92 5.90
C GLY A 167 -3.78 -8.45 5.16
N ASN A 168 -4.96 -8.43 5.79
CA ASN A 168 -6.16 -9.12 5.28
C ASN A 168 -7.07 -8.19 4.45
N LEU A 169 -6.86 -8.14 3.14
CA LEU A 169 -7.64 -7.30 2.20
C LEU A 169 -9.14 -7.64 2.17
N ASP A 170 -9.49 -8.93 2.16
CA ASP A 170 -10.90 -9.36 2.13
C ASP A 170 -11.66 -8.93 3.38
N VAL A 171 -11.01 -9.05 4.54
CA VAL A 171 -11.55 -8.57 5.81
C VAL A 171 -11.69 -7.06 5.77
N LEU A 172 -10.66 -6.33 5.32
CA LEU A 172 -10.72 -4.88 5.18
C LEU A 172 -11.94 -4.44 4.35
N ASN A 173 -12.15 -5.06 3.18
CA ASN A 173 -13.28 -4.75 2.30
C ASN A 173 -14.64 -4.99 2.97
N VAL A 174 -14.76 -6.05 3.78
CA VAL A 174 -15.96 -6.33 4.57
C VAL A 174 -16.19 -5.25 5.61
N LEU A 175 -15.14 -4.82 6.32
CA LEU A 175 -15.24 -3.79 7.37
C LEU A 175 -15.59 -2.42 6.79
N ILE A 176 -14.97 -2.03 5.67
CA ILE A 176 -15.30 -0.80 4.94
C ILE A 176 -16.77 -0.81 4.52
N SER A 177 -17.23 -1.91 3.92
CA SER A 177 -18.62 -2.05 3.45
C SER A 177 -19.64 -2.04 4.60
N SER A 178 -19.20 -2.43 5.80
CA SER A 178 -20.01 -2.44 7.02
C SER A 178 -20.09 -1.07 7.70
N GLY A 179 -19.40 -0.05 7.18
CA GLY A 179 -19.38 1.30 7.75
C GLY A 179 -18.49 1.43 8.99
N CYS A 180 -17.43 0.64 9.07
CA CYS A 180 -16.45 0.78 10.16
C CYS A 180 -15.79 2.17 10.10
N GLU A 181 -15.82 2.87 11.22
CA GLU A 181 -15.22 4.19 11.38
C GLU A 181 -13.74 4.05 11.76
N ILE A 182 -12.90 4.91 11.19
CA ILE A 182 -11.49 4.99 11.56
C ILE A 182 -11.20 6.28 12.31
N ASP A 183 -10.34 6.17 13.31
CA ASP A 183 -9.79 7.30 14.05
C ASP A 183 -8.33 7.48 13.63
N ASN A 184 -8.08 8.41 12.71
CA ASN A 184 -6.74 8.62 12.15
C ASN A 184 -5.68 9.00 13.21
N ALA A 185 -6.08 9.51 14.38
CA ALA A 185 -5.16 9.83 15.46
C ALA A 185 -4.64 8.59 16.19
N VAL A 186 -5.35 7.46 16.09
CA VAL A 186 -5.03 6.22 16.80
C VAL A 186 -4.68 5.08 15.83
N ASP A 187 -5.45 4.93 14.76
CA ASP A 187 -5.41 3.74 13.92
C ASP A 187 -4.21 3.67 12.98
N HIS A 188 -3.67 4.81 12.53
CA HIS A 188 -2.50 4.88 11.64
C HIS A 188 -2.51 3.84 10.49
N VAL A 189 -3.69 3.59 9.91
CA VAL A 189 -3.93 2.46 8.99
C VAL A 189 -3.02 2.49 7.77
N PHE A 190 -2.72 3.68 7.26
CA PHE A 190 -1.79 3.86 6.15
C PHE A 190 -0.34 3.52 6.52
N HIS A 191 0.07 3.76 7.76
CA HIS A 191 1.39 3.39 8.26
C HIS A 191 1.54 1.88 8.39
N TYR A 192 0.51 1.19 8.89
CA TYR A 192 0.49 -0.27 8.96
C TYR A 192 0.56 -0.89 7.56
N ALA A 193 -0.28 -0.42 6.62
CA ALA A 193 -0.25 -0.89 5.23
C ALA A 193 1.11 -0.64 4.56
N ALA A 194 1.74 0.50 4.86
CA ALA A 194 3.09 0.82 4.39
C ALA A 194 4.18 -0.07 4.97
N ALA A 195 4.07 -0.47 6.24
CA ALA A 195 5.03 -1.35 6.90
C ALA A 195 5.03 -2.78 6.34
N ILE A 196 3.86 -3.28 5.90
CA ILE A 196 3.70 -4.63 5.32
C ILE A 196 3.87 -4.65 3.79
N ASN A 197 4.26 -3.53 3.17
CA ASN A 197 4.43 -3.38 1.72
C ASN A 197 3.18 -3.72 0.88
N SER A 198 1.97 -3.49 1.40
CA SER A 198 0.73 -3.85 0.70
C SER A 198 0.13 -2.67 -0.05
N VAL A 199 0.35 -2.64 -1.36
CA VAL A 199 -0.25 -1.63 -2.26
C VAL A 199 -1.77 -1.79 -2.34
N ASP A 200 -2.28 -3.02 -2.30
CA ASP A 200 -3.73 -3.26 -2.38
C ASP A 200 -4.47 -2.72 -1.16
N LEU A 201 -3.91 -2.90 0.04
CA LEU A 201 -4.47 -2.31 1.26
C LEU A 201 -4.37 -0.78 1.22
N MET A 202 -3.24 -0.23 0.75
CA MET A 202 -3.08 1.21 0.56
C MET A 202 -4.12 1.78 -0.40
N ASP A 203 -4.36 1.14 -1.55
CA ASP A 203 -5.35 1.57 -2.55
C ASP A 203 -6.79 1.47 -2.01
N ALA A 204 -7.13 0.36 -1.34
CA ALA A 204 -8.45 0.17 -0.73
C ALA A 204 -8.73 1.22 0.35
N LEU A 205 -7.76 1.48 1.24
CA LEU A 205 -7.87 2.53 2.27
C LEU A 205 -7.96 3.93 1.66
N PHE A 206 -7.18 4.21 0.61
CA PHE A 206 -7.20 5.49 -0.09
C PHE A 206 -8.58 5.74 -0.69
N ARG A 207 -9.12 4.79 -1.46
CA ARG A 207 -10.47 4.88 -2.05
C ARG A 207 -11.59 5.05 -1.02
N ALA A 208 -11.47 4.39 0.14
CA ALA A 208 -12.51 4.39 1.15
C ALA A 208 -12.49 5.65 2.04
N TYR A 209 -11.31 6.16 2.38
CA TYR A 209 -11.17 7.14 3.47
C TYR A 209 -10.43 8.44 3.12
N LYS A 210 -9.77 8.58 1.94
CA LYS A 210 -9.05 9.84 1.64
C LYS A 210 -8.76 10.11 0.15
N ASN A 211 -9.09 11.32 -0.34
CA ASN A 211 -8.80 11.76 -1.72
C ASN A 211 -7.44 12.48 -1.90
N SER A 212 -6.57 12.53 -0.90
CA SER A 212 -5.16 12.92 -1.06
C SER A 212 -4.38 12.48 0.17
N ILE A 213 -3.18 11.91 0.03
CA ILE A 213 -2.30 11.66 1.18
C ILE A 213 -1.77 13.03 1.64
N SER A 214 -2.63 13.83 2.30
CA SER A 214 -2.22 15.12 2.86
C SER A 214 -1.19 14.89 3.97
N ASN A 215 -0.31 15.88 4.15
CA ASN A 215 0.74 15.94 5.19
C ASN A 215 0.23 15.74 6.64
N ASP A 216 -1.08 15.65 6.85
CA ASP A 216 -1.70 15.51 8.17
C ASP A 216 -1.73 14.06 8.69
N LEU A 217 -1.42 13.06 7.85
CA LEU A 217 -1.32 11.65 8.28
C LEU A 217 0.08 11.35 8.80
N VAL A 218 0.38 11.87 9.98
CA VAL A 218 1.63 11.57 10.68
C VAL A 218 1.39 10.69 11.89
N ASP A 219 2.36 9.82 12.19
CA ASP A 219 2.37 9.09 13.45
C ASP A 219 2.91 9.95 14.59
N PHE A 220 3.06 9.35 15.78
CA PHE A 220 3.61 10.00 16.96
C PHE A 220 5.07 10.48 16.83
N HIS A 221 5.80 10.05 15.79
CA HIS A 221 7.12 10.55 15.44
C HIS A 221 7.07 11.56 14.28
N GLY A 222 5.89 12.07 13.90
CA GLY A 222 5.77 12.95 12.75
C GLY A 222 5.99 12.25 11.40
N ARG A 223 6.03 10.91 11.36
CA ARG A 223 6.33 10.15 10.15
C ARG A 223 5.07 9.98 9.33
N THR A 224 5.17 10.27 8.04
CA THR A 224 4.13 9.93 7.04
C THR A 224 4.28 8.48 6.57
N PRO A 225 3.31 7.91 5.83
CA PRO A 225 3.41 6.54 5.30
C PRO A 225 4.68 6.30 4.47
N ILE A 226 5.15 7.31 3.71
CA ILE A 226 6.38 7.18 2.91
C ILE A 226 7.64 7.01 3.77
N HIS A 227 7.68 7.60 4.98
CA HIS A 227 8.75 7.37 5.95
C HIS A 227 8.74 5.92 6.45
N VAL A 228 7.55 5.40 6.78
CA VAL A 228 7.41 4.02 7.28
C VAL A 228 7.79 3.02 6.18
N SER A 229 7.32 3.20 4.95
CA SER A 229 7.75 2.35 3.84
C SER A 229 9.25 2.45 3.59
N ALA A 230 9.87 3.62 3.77
CA ALA A 230 11.32 3.78 3.65
C ALA A 230 12.10 3.04 4.75
N ILE A 231 11.60 3.03 6.00
CA ILE A 231 12.19 2.25 7.11
C ILE A 231 12.20 0.75 6.78
N HIS A 232 11.15 0.26 6.13
CA HIS A 232 10.95 -1.15 5.82
C HIS A 232 11.41 -1.55 4.41
N GLY A 233 11.97 -0.63 3.60
CA GLY A 233 12.39 -0.91 2.23
C GLY A 233 11.23 -1.26 1.28
N CYS A 234 10.02 -0.81 1.58
CA CYS A 234 8.80 -1.13 0.86
C CYS A 234 8.64 -0.28 -0.42
N THR A 235 9.49 -0.55 -1.41
CA THR A 235 9.61 0.26 -2.65
C THR A 235 8.29 0.41 -3.41
N GLN A 236 7.45 -0.62 -3.43
CA GLN A 236 6.16 -0.56 -4.12
C GLN A 236 5.20 0.44 -3.46
N VAL A 237 5.16 0.47 -2.12
CA VAL A 237 4.37 1.47 -1.40
C VAL A 237 4.98 2.86 -1.54
N ILE A 238 6.31 3.01 -1.60
CA ILE A 238 6.96 4.30 -1.88
C ILE A 238 6.48 4.84 -3.23
N ARG A 239 6.53 4.02 -4.29
CA ARG A 239 6.05 4.40 -5.64
C ARG A 239 4.57 4.76 -5.62
N PHE A 240 3.74 3.96 -4.95
CA PHE A 240 2.33 4.27 -4.80
C PHE A 240 2.12 5.63 -4.11
N CYS A 241 2.76 5.86 -2.96
CA CYS A 241 2.68 7.13 -2.23
C CYS A 241 3.07 8.33 -3.10
N LEU A 242 4.18 8.22 -3.84
CA LEU A 242 4.64 9.27 -4.75
C LEU A 242 3.63 9.51 -5.89
N SER A 243 3.04 8.45 -6.45
CA SER A 243 2.04 8.54 -7.52
C SER A 243 0.76 9.27 -7.11
N VAL A 244 0.40 9.19 -5.82
CA VAL A 244 -0.76 9.90 -5.25
C VAL A 244 -0.39 11.27 -4.64
N GLY A 245 0.83 11.75 -4.87
CA GLY A 245 1.29 13.10 -4.53
C GLY A 245 1.91 13.25 -3.14
N ALA A 246 2.32 12.17 -2.48
CA ALA A 246 3.08 12.29 -1.24
C ALA A 246 4.45 12.95 -1.49
N SER A 247 4.88 13.82 -0.59
CA SER A 247 6.18 14.50 -0.72
C SER A 247 7.34 13.54 -0.39
N PRO A 248 8.34 13.36 -1.28
CA PRO A 248 9.58 12.64 -0.97
C PRO A 248 10.46 13.39 0.04
N GLU A 249 10.15 14.66 0.32
CA GLU A 249 10.89 15.56 1.21
C GLU A 249 10.15 15.83 2.52
N ALA A 250 9.10 15.05 2.79
CA ALA A 250 8.42 15.11 4.08
C ALA A 250 9.43 14.93 5.23
N LEU A 251 9.24 15.67 6.32
CA LEU A 251 10.15 15.67 7.46
C LEU A 251 9.45 15.10 8.68
N ASP A 252 10.10 14.15 9.35
CA ASP A 252 9.67 13.66 10.66
C ASP A 252 10.07 14.60 11.81
N VAL A 253 9.81 14.19 13.06
CA VAL A 253 10.19 14.97 14.25
C VAL A 253 11.68 15.24 14.33
N ASP A 254 12.55 14.40 13.76
CA ASP A 254 14.00 14.57 13.75
C ASP A 254 14.51 15.29 12.50
N LYS A 255 13.60 15.85 11.69
CA LYS A 255 13.91 16.40 10.36
C LYS A 255 14.57 15.38 9.44
N CYS A 256 14.33 14.09 9.66
CA CYS A 256 14.74 13.06 8.72
C CYS A 256 13.73 13.01 7.57
N THR A 257 14.24 12.96 6.34
CA THR A 257 13.45 12.63 5.16
C THR A 257 13.29 11.11 5.03
N PRO A 258 12.36 10.60 4.21
CA PRO A 258 12.30 9.18 3.85
C PRO A 258 13.65 8.65 3.37
N LEU A 259 14.44 9.44 2.63
CA LEU A 259 15.76 9.03 2.15
C LEU A 259 16.75 8.76 3.29
N HIS A 260 16.73 9.57 4.36
CA HIS A 260 17.55 9.32 5.54
C HIS A 260 17.24 7.97 6.17
N LEU A 261 15.95 7.62 6.25
CA LEU A 261 15.48 6.39 6.86
C LEU A 261 15.79 5.16 5.98
N ALA A 262 15.60 5.27 4.67
CA ALA A 262 15.99 4.22 3.71
C ALA A 262 17.50 3.97 3.72
N ALA A 263 18.30 5.03 3.72
CA ALA A 263 19.77 4.94 3.77
C ALA A 263 20.27 4.33 5.09
N LYS A 264 19.67 4.72 6.23
CA LYS A 264 19.96 4.12 7.54
C LYS A 264 19.63 2.61 7.58
N GLY A 265 18.54 2.21 6.93
CA GLY A 265 18.14 0.81 6.76
C GLY A 265 18.99 0.02 5.77
N GLY A 266 19.69 0.71 4.86
CA GLY A 266 20.44 0.09 3.77
C GLY A 266 19.54 -0.45 2.66
N HIS A 267 18.37 0.14 2.46
CA HIS A 267 17.39 -0.31 1.47
C HIS A 267 17.70 0.32 0.11
N LEU A 268 18.53 -0.35 -0.70
CA LEU A 268 19.03 0.16 -1.98
C LEU A 268 17.90 0.60 -2.92
N ASP A 269 16.95 -0.30 -3.21
CA ASP A 269 15.82 -0.01 -4.12
C ASP A 269 14.97 1.18 -3.65
N ALA A 270 14.80 1.33 -2.33
CA ALA A 270 14.07 2.44 -1.75
C ALA A 270 14.87 3.75 -1.86
N VAL A 271 16.19 3.71 -1.65
CA VAL A 271 17.09 4.84 -1.85
C VAL A 271 17.04 5.31 -3.31
N GLU A 272 17.19 4.39 -4.27
CA GLU A 272 17.13 4.72 -5.70
C GLU A 272 15.78 5.31 -6.08
N CYS A 273 14.68 4.67 -5.66
CA CYS A 273 13.33 5.17 -5.92
C CYS A 273 13.08 6.59 -5.35
N LEU A 274 13.67 6.91 -4.19
CA LEU A 274 13.53 8.23 -3.58
C LEU A 274 14.43 9.28 -4.24
N LEU A 275 15.63 8.90 -4.68
CA LEU A 275 16.53 9.77 -5.44
C LEU A 275 15.95 10.11 -6.82
N GLU A 276 15.33 9.14 -7.50
CA GLU A 276 14.59 9.36 -8.75
C GLU A 276 13.46 10.38 -8.58
N ALA A 277 12.82 10.40 -7.40
CA ALA A 277 11.72 11.31 -7.10
C ALA A 277 12.18 12.73 -6.72
N SER A 278 13.31 12.88 -6.01
CA SER A 278 13.92 14.18 -5.74
C SER A 278 15.41 14.08 -5.43
N ASN A 279 16.23 14.72 -6.27
CA ASN A 279 17.66 14.88 -6.04
C ASN A 279 18.00 15.84 -4.89
N TYR A 280 17.10 16.76 -4.50
CA TYR A 280 17.36 17.69 -3.39
C TYR A 280 17.45 16.96 -2.05
N SER A 281 16.72 15.86 -1.90
CA SER A 281 16.69 15.06 -0.67
C SER A 281 18.06 14.46 -0.30
N LYS A 282 18.97 14.29 -1.28
CA LYS A 282 20.31 13.71 -1.12
C LYS A 282 21.18 14.47 -0.11
N TYR A 283 21.09 15.80 -0.11
CA TYR A 283 21.91 16.68 0.72
C TYR A 283 21.16 17.27 1.92
N ALA A 284 19.91 16.87 2.13
CA ALA A 284 19.14 17.31 3.28
C ALA A 284 19.84 16.91 4.58
N LEU A 285 19.71 17.77 5.60
CA LEU A 285 20.30 17.55 6.92
C LEU A 285 19.20 17.34 7.95
N ASN A 286 19.36 16.29 8.76
CA ASN A 286 18.49 16.07 9.91
C ASN A 286 18.85 16.99 11.09
N LYS A 287 18.14 16.87 12.22
CA LYS A 287 18.40 17.67 13.44
C LYS A 287 19.84 17.54 13.97
N GLN A 288 20.51 16.43 13.72
CA GLN A 288 21.89 16.20 14.14
C GLN A 288 22.91 16.71 13.10
N GLY A 289 22.46 17.34 12.01
CA GLY A 289 23.32 17.84 10.94
C GLY A 289 23.88 16.72 10.05
N LYS A 290 23.22 15.57 10.01
CA LYS A 290 23.64 14.39 9.24
C LYS A 290 22.85 14.29 7.94
N THR A 291 23.54 13.93 6.87
CA THR A 291 22.95 13.55 5.58
C THR A 291 22.56 12.06 5.57
N ALA A 292 21.75 11.65 4.60
CA ALA A 292 21.43 10.23 4.37
C ALA A 292 22.69 9.37 4.19
N PHE A 293 23.72 9.88 3.50
CA PHE A 293 25.01 9.19 3.35
C PHE A 293 25.71 8.99 4.70
N THR A 294 25.80 10.03 5.53
CA THR A 294 26.45 9.89 6.84
C THR A 294 25.73 8.88 7.73
N LEU A 295 24.39 8.80 7.66
CA LEU A 295 23.64 7.78 8.38
C LEU A 295 23.91 6.38 7.84
N ALA A 296 24.02 6.22 6.52
CA ALA A 296 24.41 4.94 5.92
C ALA A 296 25.81 4.51 6.36
N VAL A 297 26.77 5.44 6.45
CA VAL A 297 28.13 5.16 6.95
C VAL A 297 28.12 4.73 8.40
N GLU A 298 27.42 5.46 9.27
CA GLU A 298 27.34 5.14 10.70
C GLU A 298 26.62 3.82 11.02
N ASN A 299 25.82 3.31 10.08
CA ASN A 299 25.10 2.04 10.21
C ASN A 299 25.69 0.94 9.31
N ASP A 300 26.91 1.15 8.78
CA ASP A 300 27.65 0.20 7.93
C ASP A 300 26.84 -0.33 6.73
N ARG A 301 26.05 0.57 6.10
CA ARG A 301 25.22 0.26 4.92
C ARG A 301 25.98 0.52 3.62
N SER A 302 27.02 -0.27 3.37
CA SER A 302 27.91 -0.09 2.21
C SER A 302 27.22 -0.24 0.85
N ASN A 303 26.15 -1.03 0.78
CA ASN A 303 25.37 -1.24 -0.42
C ASN A 303 24.72 0.03 -1.00
N VAL A 304 24.46 1.05 -0.18
CA VAL A 304 23.85 2.32 -0.63
C VAL A 304 24.87 3.43 -0.90
N TYR A 305 26.18 3.19 -0.67
CA TYR A 305 27.22 4.20 -0.87
C TYR A 305 27.35 4.63 -2.33
N GLY A 306 27.14 3.68 -3.25
CA GLY A 306 27.14 3.93 -4.69
C GLY A 306 26.16 5.04 -5.08
N SER A 307 24.89 4.83 -4.73
CA SER A 307 23.79 5.74 -5.07
C SER A 307 23.89 7.09 -4.32
N LEU A 308 24.44 7.11 -3.10
CA LEU A 308 24.47 8.31 -2.25
C LEU A 308 25.74 9.16 -2.36
N HIS A 309 26.89 8.59 -2.71
CA HIS A 309 28.18 9.30 -2.65
C HIS A 309 29.10 9.08 -3.84
N LEU A 310 29.19 7.85 -4.38
CA LEU A 310 30.18 7.53 -5.40
C LEU A 310 30.03 8.36 -6.68
N GLY A 311 28.79 8.64 -7.10
CA GLY A 311 28.54 9.53 -8.25
C GLY A 311 29.10 10.96 -8.04
N ASP A 312 28.98 11.52 -6.84
CA ASP A 312 29.48 12.87 -6.53
C ASP A 312 31.01 12.87 -6.40
N ALA A 313 31.56 11.81 -5.81
CA ALA A 313 33.00 11.60 -5.70
C ALA A 313 33.65 11.48 -7.08
N LEU A 314 33.08 10.64 -7.95
CA LEU A 314 33.52 10.48 -9.34
C LEU A 314 33.43 11.81 -10.11
N SER A 315 32.31 12.51 -9.96
CA SER A 315 32.08 13.82 -10.58
C SER A 315 33.09 14.88 -10.13
N ARG A 316 33.46 14.87 -8.85
CA ARG A 316 34.48 15.76 -8.28
C ARG A 316 35.87 15.41 -8.79
N ALA A 317 36.23 14.13 -8.81
CA ALA A 317 37.50 13.64 -9.33
C ALA A 317 37.67 14.01 -10.81
N ALA A 318 36.63 13.79 -11.62
CA ALA A 318 36.56 14.19 -13.03
C ALA A 318 36.71 15.70 -13.23
N ARG A 319 36.13 16.52 -12.36
CA ARG A 319 36.21 17.98 -12.43
C ARG A 319 37.61 18.53 -12.15
N ILE A 320 38.37 17.89 -11.26
CA ILE A 320 39.69 18.38 -10.80
C ILE A 320 40.88 17.72 -11.50
N GLY A 321 40.67 16.69 -12.33
CA GLY A 321 41.75 15.98 -13.00
C GLY A 321 42.30 14.77 -12.23
N ASP A 322 41.64 14.32 -11.16
CA ASP A 322 42.13 13.23 -10.32
C ASP A 322 41.82 11.85 -10.94
N VAL A 323 42.74 11.36 -11.77
CA VAL A 323 42.61 10.07 -12.46
C VAL A 323 42.60 8.89 -11.48
N ASN A 324 43.34 8.98 -10.37
CA ASN A 324 43.36 7.90 -9.38
C ASN A 324 42.04 7.84 -8.62
N GLY A 325 41.49 8.99 -8.24
CA GLY A 325 40.16 9.10 -7.65
C GLY A 325 39.06 8.60 -8.60
N ILE A 326 39.14 8.90 -9.90
CA ILE A 326 38.21 8.35 -10.91
C ILE A 326 38.25 6.82 -10.91
N LYS A 327 39.45 6.23 -10.99
CA LYS A 327 39.63 4.77 -10.98
C LYS A 327 39.08 4.15 -9.71
N SER A 328 39.47 4.67 -8.54
CA SER A 328 39.00 4.17 -7.24
C SER A 328 37.47 4.20 -7.14
N CYS A 329 36.83 5.31 -7.54
CA CYS A 329 35.36 5.41 -7.50
C CYS A 329 34.70 4.37 -8.41
N ILE A 330 35.22 4.16 -9.62
CA ILE A 330 34.66 3.19 -10.58
C ILE A 330 34.88 1.76 -10.09
N ASP A 331 36.06 1.45 -9.54
CA ASP A 331 36.38 0.16 -8.94
C ASP A 331 35.49 -0.14 -7.71
N GLU A 332 35.06 0.90 -6.98
CA GLU A 332 34.08 0.82 -5.89
C GLU A 332 32.61 0.73 -6.38
N GLY A 333 32.39 0.74 -7.70
CA GLY A 333 31.06 0.58 -8.31
C GLY A 333 30.33 1.88 -8.63
N ALA A 334 31.04 3.02 -8.75
CA ALA A 334 30.44 4.25 -9.24
C ALA A 334 29.91 4.07 -10.67
N ASP A 335 28.68 4.52 -10.92
CA ASP A 335 28.17 4.62 -12.28
C ASP A 335 28.93 5.71 -13.04
N VAL A 336 29.69 5.31 -14.06
CA VAL A 336 30.46 6.19 -14.96
C VAL A 336 29.57 7.19 -15.68
N ASN A 337 28.30 6.80 -15.93
CA ASN A 337 27.30 7.60 -16.62
C ASN A 337 26.32 8.27 -15.65
N GLY A 338 26.56 8.17 -14.34
CA GLY A 338 25.70 8.71 -13.30
C GLY A 338 25.49 10.22 -13.44
N LYS A 339 24.22 10.65 -13.38
CA LYS A 339 23.83 12.05 -13.53
C LYS A 339 23.77 12.79 -12.19
N ASP A 340 24.13 14.09 -12.17
CA ASP A 340 23.81 14.95 -11.00
C ASP A 340 22.47 15.68 -11.20
N GLN A 341 22.18 16.60 -10.28
CA GLN A 341 21.01 17.49 -10.28
C GLN A 341 20.82 18.36 -11.54
N ASN A 342 21.84 18.51 -12.38
CA ASN A 342 21.76 19.26 -13.65
C ASN A 342 21.73 18.30 -14.87
N GLY A 343 21.61 17.00 -14.64
CA GLY A 343 21.72 15.97 -15.67
C GLY A 343 23.15 15.75 -16.17
N TRP A 344 24.16 16.38 -15.55
CA TRP A 344 25.55 16.27 -16.00
C TRP A 344 26.10 14.89 -15.66
N THR A 345 27.05 14.40 -16.45
CA THR A 345 27.83 13.19 -16.14
C THR A 345 29.27 13.55 -15.75
N PRO A 346 30.05 12.65 -15.14
CA PRO A 346 31.48 12.89 -14.88
C PRO A 346 32.20 13.38 -16.15
N LEU A 347 31.81 12.86 -17.31
CA LEU A 347 32.35 13.25 -18.61
C LEU A 347 32.01 14.70 -18.98
N HIS A 348 30.78 15.18 -18.70
CA HIS A 348 30.42 16.59 -18.87
C HIS A 348 31.32 17.51 -18.02
N ARG A 349 31.57 17.15 -16.76
CA ARG A 349 32.39 17.96 -15.84
C ARG A 349 33.85 18.00 -16.25
N ALA A 350 34.42 16.85 -16.62
CA ALA A 350 35.77 16.76 -17.15
C ALA A 350 35.92 17.57 -18.44
N ALA A 351 34.94 17.49 -19.34
CA ALA A 351 34.93 18.21 -20.59
C ALA A 351 34.85 19.73 -20.41
N PHE A 352 33.92 20.19 -19.57
CA PHE A 352 33.75 21.61 -19.23
C PHE A 352 34.96 22.23 -18.51
N LYS A 353 35.74 21.41 -17.79
CA LYS A 353 36.96 21.86 -17.10
C LYS A 353 38.26 21.62 -17.88
N GLY A 354 38.18 21.03 -19.07
CA GLY A 354 39.35 20.78 -19.90
C GLY A 354 40.28 19.69 -19.36
N GLN A 355 39.77 18.78 -18.52
CA GLN A 355 40.58 17.75 -17.87
C GLN A 355 40.82 16.56 -18.81
N LEU A 356 41.82 16.71 -19.68
CA LEU A 356 42.09 15.78 -20.78
C LEU A 356 42.32 14.33 -20.32
N GLU A 357 43.09 14.13 -19.25
CA GLU A 357 43.34 12.78 -18.70
C GLU A 357 42.11 12.17 -18.05
N SER A 358 41.27 12.98 -17.38
CA SER A 358 40.00 12.50 -16.83
C SER A 358 39.04 12.07 -17.94
N VAL A 359 38.98 12.81 -19.06
CA VAL A 359 38.20 12.41 -20.24
C VAL A 359 38.71 11.09 -20.79
N ARG A 360 40.03 10.92 -20.97
CA ARG A 360 40.60 9.63 -21.39
C ARG A 360 40.23 8.49 -20.45
N ALA A 361 40.38 8.70 -19.14
CA ALA A 361 40.06 7.69 -18.15
C ALA A 361 38.57 7.28 -18.22
N LEU A 362 37.66 8.25 -18.20
CA LEU A 362 36.22 7.99 -18.24
C LEU A 362 35.79 7.28 -19.54
N LEU A 363 36.36 7.65 -20.69
CA LEU A 363 36.10 6.95 -21.96
C LEU A 363 36.64 5.51 -21.96
N GLY A 364 37.77 5.28 -21.29
CA GLY A 364 38.33 3.93 -21.10
C GLY A 364 37.44 3.01 -20.26
N TYR A 365 36.64 3.57 -19.35
CA TYR A 365 35.66 2.84 -18.54
C TYR A 365 34.23 2.88 -19.12
N CYS A 366 34.11 2.90 -20.45
CA CYS A 366 32.82 2.89 -21.16
C CYS A 366 31.89 4.08 -20.87
N GLY A 367 32.45 5.26 -20.60
CA GLY A 367 31.67 6.48 -20.50
C GLY A 367 30.95 6.82 -21.81
N GLU A 368 29.64 7.06 -21.73
CA GLU A 368 28.81 7.38 -22.88
C GLU A 368 29.15 8.76 -23.45
N ILE A 369 29.69 8.77 -24.67
CA ILE A 369 30.21 9.98 -25.33
C ILE A 369 29.10 10.96 -25.72
N ASN A 370 27.94 10.42 -26.11
CA ASN A 370 26.83 11.19 -26.67
C ASN A 370 25.67 11.35 -25.68
N ILE A 371 25.92 11.12 -24.39
CA ILE A 371 24.93 11.35 -23.34
C ILE A 371 24.59 12.84 -23.26
N VAL A 372 23.32 13.15 -23.05
CA VAL A 372 22.83 14.53 -22.95
C VAL A 372 22.43 14.88 -21.53
N ASP A 373 22.71 16.12 -21.12
CA ASP A 373 22.19 16.71 -19.89
C ASP A 373 20.71 17.13 -20.01
N ASP A 374 20.15 17.70 -18.94
CA ASP A 374 18.74 18.11 -18.88
C ASP A 374 18.42 19.25 -19.86
N ASN A 375 19.44 19.98 -20.33
CA ASN A 375 19.34 21.04 -21.32
C ASN A 375 19.63 20.55 -22.76
N GLY A 376 19.93 19.26 -22.95
CA GLY A 376 20.27 18.67 -24.24
C GLY A 376 21.73 18.90 -24.68
N TYR A 377 22.61 19.37 -23.81
CA TYR A 377 24.04 19.50 -24.09
C TYR A 377 24.76 18.16 -23.95
N THR A 378 25.77 17.95 -24.79
CA THR A 378 26.65 16.78 -24.73
C THR A 378 27.98 17.20 -24.10
N PRO A 379 28.83 16.26 -23.66
CA PRO A 379 30.18 16.60 -23.20
C PRO A 379 30.98 17.40 -24.23
N LEU A 380 30.79 17.11 -25.53
CA LEU A 380 31.42 17.88 -26.61
C LEU A 380 30.95 19.34 -26.63
N HIS A 381 29.64 19.59 -26.45
CA HIS A 381 29.14 20.97 -26.36
C HIS A 381 29.79 21.72 -25.20
N CYS A 382 29.90 21.10 -24.02
CA CYS A 382 30.54 21.72 -22.86
C CYS A 382 32.03 22.03 -23.09
N ALA A 383 32.78 21.14 -23.75
CA ALA A 383 34.18 21.39 -24.08
C ALA A 383 34.34 22.55 -25.07
N VAL A 384 33.46 22.64 -26.07
CA VAL A 384 33.47 23.72 -27.07
C VAL A 384 33.08 25.06 -26.45
N GLU A 385 32.04 25.08 -25.61
CA GLU A 385 31.59 26.28 -24.90
C GLU A 385 32.66 26.84 -23.97
N ALA A 386 33.39 25.96 -23.27
CA ALA A 386 34.49 26.33 -22.40
C ALA A 386 35.82 26.63 -23.14
N GLY A 387 35.87 26.41 -24.47
CA GLY A 387 37.06 26.69 -25.29
C GLY A 387 38.18 25.65 -25.20
N HIS A 388 37.90 24.45 -24.71
CA HIS A 388 38.88 23.38 -24.53
C HIS A 388 39.06 22.53 -25.80
N VAL A 389 39.84 23.07 -26.75
CA VAL A 389 40.05 22.49 -28.09
C VAL A 389 40.58 21.06 -28.05
N GLU A 390 41.59 20.78 -27.23
CA GLU A 390 42.20 19.44 -27.14
C GLU A 390 41.20 18.37 -26.69
N VAL A 391 40.34 18.72 -25.73
CA VAL A 391 39.27 17.83 -25.24
C VAL A 391 38.19 17.64 -26.29
N ALA A 392 37.80 18.72 -26.99
CA ALA A 392 36.82 18.62 -28.08
C ALA A 392 37.32 17.72 -29.23
N LEU A 393 38.61 17.84 -29.59
CA LEU A 393 39.25 16.97 -30.58
C LEU A 393 39.29 15.51 -30.11
N LEU A 394 39.64 15.28 -28.83
CA LEU A 394 39.65 13.93 -28.25
C LEU A 394 38.26 13.28 -28.32
N LEU A 395 37.21 13.99 -27.90
CA LEU A 395 35.82 13.51 -27.92
C LEU A 395 35.36 13.22 -29.35
N MET A 396 35.67 14.11 -30.30
CA MET A 396 35.36 13.90 -31.72
C MET A 396 36.09 12.69 -32.30
N GLY A 397 37.36 12.48 -31.92
CA GLY A 397 38.15 11.30 -32.28
C GLY A 397 37.56 9.99 -31.76
N HIS A 398 36.81 10.02 -30.65
CA HIS A 398 36.10 8.86 -30.10
C HIS A 398 34.66 8.72 -30.63
N GLY A 399 34.24 9.54 -31.60
CA GLY A 399 32.93 9.42 -32.24
C GLY A 399 31.81 10.26 -31.62
N ALA A 400 32.15 11.35 -30.91
CA ALA A 400 31.16 12.34 -30.49
C ALA A 400 30.45 12.96 -31.70
N LYS A 401 29.11 12.94 -31.69
CA LYS A 401 28.27 13.52 -32.73
C LYS A 401 28.21 15.03 -32.53
N ALA A 402 28.85 15.79 -33.40
CA ALA A 402 28.71 17.24 -33.46
C ALA A 402 27.33 17.62 -34.03
N ASN A 403 26.29 17.61 -33.20
CA ASN A 403 24.95 18.00 -33.61
C ASN A 403 24.67 19.45 -33.18
N LEU A 404 24.82 20.39 -34.12
CA LEU A 404 24.78 21.86 -33.93
C LEU A 404 23.44 22.46 -33.46
N LYS A 405 22.52 21.68 -32.87
CA LYS A 405 21.11 22.10 -32.68
C LYS A 405 20.83 23.12 -31.56
N SER A 406 21.81 23.61 -30.81
CA SER A 406 21.55 24.66 -29.82
C SER A 406 22.70 25.66 -29.69
N MET A 407 22.86 26.53 -30.70
CA MET A 407 23.32 27.90 -30.42
C MET A 407 22.07 28.79 -30.32
N LYS A 408 21.35 28.73 -29.20
CA LYS A 408 20.46 29.84 -28.83
C LYS A 408 21.23 30.81 -27.95
N GLY A 409 21.71 31.90 -28.57
CA GLY A 409 21.62 33.21 -27.93
C GLY A 409 22.87 33.84 -27.29
N THR A 410 24.09 33.37 -27.53
CA THR A 410 25.29 34.16 -27.17
C THR A 410 26.23 34.32 -28.35
N SER A 411 26.14 35.51 -28.95
CA SER A 411 27.17 36.09 -29.77
C SER A 411 28.47 36.19 -28.96
N MET A 412 29.36 35.22 -29.11
CA MET A 412 30.79 35.50 -29.01
C MET A 412 31.45 35.05 -30.31
N GLY A 413 31.92 36.03 -31.06
CA GLY A 413 32.75 35.82 -32.23
C GLY A 413 34.05 35.14 -31.81
N VAL A 414 34.09 33.82 -31.92
CA VAL A 414 35.32 33.13 -32.27
C VAL A 414 35.04 32.47 -33.61
N GLY A 415 35.51 33.15 -34.67
CA GLY A 415 35.41 32.61 -36.01
C GLY A 415 36.16 31.29 -36.08
N LEU A 416 35.44 30.17 -36.06
CA LEU A 416 35.89 28.95 -36.70
C LEU A 416 35.90 29.24 -38.21
N LYS A 417 36.99 29.88 -38.67
CA LYS A 417 37.33 29.91 -40.09
C LYS A 417 37.37 28.46 -40.57
N SER A 418 36.66 28.21 -41.64
CA SER A 418 36.44 26.92 -42.31
C SER A 418 37.69 26.29 -42.94
N ASP A 419 38.90 26.56 -42.45
CA ASP A 419 40.13 26.34 -43.21
C ASP A 419 41.09 25.28 -42.65
N CYS A 420 40.71 24.45 -41.67
CA CYS A 420 41.58 23.37 -41.19
C CYS A 420 41.32 21.96 -41.79
N CYS A 421 40.36 21.78 -42.71
CA CYS A 421 40.16 20.49 -43.39
C CYS A 421 41.14 20.21 -44.55
N LYS A 422 42.33 20.81 -44.54
CA LYS A 422 43.37 20.54 -45.54
C LYS A 422 44.75 20.37 -44.90
N TYR A 423 44.92 19.35 -44.07
CA TYR A 423 46.21 18.67 -44.00
C TYR A 423 46.04 17.15 -44.09
N HIS A 424 46.64 16.65 -45.15
CA HIS A 424 46.79 15.27 -45.59
C HIS A 424 47.34 14.34 -44.50
N CYS A 425 46.88 13.10 -44.54
CA CYS A 425 47.67 11.85 -44.49
C CYS A 425 49.00 11.87 -43.70
N CYS A 426 48.96 11.26 -42.52
CA CYS A 426 49.99 10.49 -41.80
C CYS A 426 49.66 10.69 -40.32
N TYR A 427 48.92 9.80 -39.66
CA TYR A 427 49.53 8.66 -38.97
C TYR A 427 48.54 7.50 -38.93
N ARG A 428 48.79 6.52 -39.80
CA ARG A 428 48.47 5.11 -39.54
C ARG A 428 49.66 4.56 -38.73
N SER A 429 49.42 3.60 -37.83
CA SER A 429 50.33 3.01 -36.81
C SER A 429 50.37 3.85 -35.52
N CYS A 430 49.76 3.46 -34.40
CA CYS A 430 49.91 2.17 -33.73
C CYS A 430 48.59 1.60 -33.18
N ILE A 431 48.54 0.28 -33.29
CA ILE A 431 47.61 -0.66 -32.66
C ILE A 431 47.82 -0.64 -31.14
N VAL A 432 46.74 -0.51 -30.36
CA VAL A 432 46.50 -1.34 -29.17
C VAL A 432 45.02 -1.73 -29.19
N GLN A 433 44.78 -3.03 -29.08
CA GLN A 433 43.48 -3.70 -29.22
C GLN A 433 42.49 -3.37 -28.10
N PRO A 434 41.17 -3.57 -28.33
CA PRO A 434 40.17 -3.60 -27.28
C PRO A 434 40.34 -4.87 -26.43
N LEU A 435 40.52 -4.72 -25.11
CA LEU A 435 40.33 -5.80 -24.15
C LEU A 435 38.82 -5.95 -23.92
N CYS A 436 38.16 -6.64 -24.85
CA CYS A 436 36.88 -7.30 -24.60
C CYS A 436 37.11 -8.78 -24.90
N THR A 437 37.35 -9.59 -23.87
CA THR A 437 37.27 -11.05 -23.97
C THR A 437 35.89 -11.47 -23.51
N ASP A 438 34.98 -11.62 -24.47
CA ASP A 438 33.82 -12.50 -24.34
C ASP A 438 34.18 -13.81 -25.04
N GLU A 439 34.45 -14.88 -24.28
CA GLU A 439 34.21 -16.27 -24.71
C GLU A 439 34.01 -17.16 -23.48
N LYS A 440 32.76 -17.61 -23.26
CA LYS A 440 32.51 -19.02 -22.92
C LYS A 440 31.33 -19.53 -23.74
N GLU A 441 31.70 -20.40 -24.67
CA GLU A 441 30.90 -21.07 -25.67
C GLU A 441 29.84 -22.02 -25.08
N ARG A 442 28.78 -22.21 -25.87
CA ARG A 442 27.91 -23.37 -25.85
C ARG A 442 28.68 -24.60 -26.33
N ALA A 443 28.55 -25.71 -25.60
CA ALA A 443 28.50 -27.06 -26.13
C ALA A 443 27.27 -27.76 -25.53
#